data_AF-A0A4Y9LNB2-F1
#
_entry.id   AF-A0A4Y9LNB2-F1
#
_cell.length_a   1.000
_cell.length_b   1.000
_cell.length_c   1.000
_cell.angle_alpha   90.00
_cell.angle_beta   90.00
_cell.angle_gamma   90.00
#
_symmetry.space_group_name_H-M   'P 1'
#
loop_
_entity.id
_entity.type
_entity.pdbx_description
1 polymer ?
#
loop_
_entity_poly.entity_id
_entity_poly.type
_entity_poly.pdbx_seq_one_letter_code
_entity_poly.pdbx_strand_id
1 'polypeptide(L)'
;MTMGAVHPQVTRVKYDREIANLSRDAARHRSLGIFLLAAEYPTVLVGFASPKLKPAAFIFAMHVDYSDYDLQAPSVRFVDPFTSVPYKASEVPTKMMRAVGPPRPAAVPFPSELAGQAPFPSNPGQPPGSPPPDTPHAPPMGAFMIVEHQPLLQDYGPDDIPFLCLPGVREYHDHPGHSGDPWELHRTTGAGSLARLVHVVHKYAVEPLGGWSVQLTPQISLGYGEPPL
;
A
#
# COMPACT_ATOMS: atom_id res chain seq x y z
N MET A 1 38.20 -1.51 4.79
CA MET A 1 37.37 -2.39 3.95
C MET A 1 36.93 -1.57 2.75
N THR A 2 37.47 -1.84 1.56
CA THR A 2 36.99 -1.22 0.32
C THR A 2 35.62 -1.79 -0.01
N MET A 3 34.56 -0.99 0.13
CA MET A 3 33.23 -1.32 -0.38
C MET A 3 33.37 -1.73 -1.84
N GLY A 4 32.93 -2.95 -2.17
CA GLY A 4 33.00 -3.48 -3.52
C GLY A 4 32.10 -2.68 -4.43
N ALA A 5 32.65 -1.69 -5.14
CA ALA A 5 31.93 -0.93 -6.14
C ALA A 5 31.56 -1.87 -7.29
N VAL A 6 30.27 -1.99 -7.59
CA VAL A 6 29.82 -2.65 -8.81
C VAL A 6 30.14 -1.72 -9.98
N HIS A 7 30.62 -2.30 -11.07
CA HIS A 7 30.97 -1.55 -12.26
C HIS A 7 29.71 -0.86 -12.83
N PRO A 8 29.69 0.48 -13.03
CA PRO A 8 28.47 1.23 -13.40
C PRO A 8 27.73 0.68 -14.62
N GLN A 9 28.47 0.10 -15.56
CA GLN A 9 27.94 -0.48 -16.79
C GLN A 9 27.03 -1.70 -16.51
N VAL A 10 27.27 -2.48 -15.45
CA VAL A 10 26.41 -3.62 -15.08
C VAL A 10 25.03 -3.11 -14.65
N THR A 11 25.03 -2.10 -13.78
CA THR A 11 23.81 -1.46 -13.29
C THR A 11 23.06 -0.76 -14.42
N ARG A 12 23.77 -0.13 -15.36
CA ARG A 12 23.16 0.48 -16.56
C ARG A 12 22.48 -0.54 -17.47
N VAL A 13 23.11 -1.69 -17.75
CA VAL A 13 22.48 -2.75 -18.56
C VAL A 13 21.19 -3.28 -17.91
N LYS A 14 21.17 -3.40 -16.57
CA LYS A 14 19.96 -3.76 -15.84
C LYS A 14 18.88 -2.69 -15.97
N TYR A 15 19.24 -1.42 -15.77
CA TYR A 15 18.34 -0.29 -15.96
C TYR A 15 17.72 -0.28 -17.36
N ASP A 16 18.54 -0.38 -18.42
CA ASP A 16 18.07 -0.36 -19.81
C ASP A 16 17.08 -1.51 -20.07
N ARG A 17 17.32 -2.68 -19.47
CA ARG A 17 16.39 -3.82 -19.54
C ARG A 17 15.06 -3.56 -18.85
N GLU A 18 15.06 -2.90 -17.68
CA GLU A 18 13.81 -2.51 -17.00
C GLU A 18 13.00 -1.52 -17.84
N ILE A 19 13.64 -0.52 -18.43
CA ILE A 19 12.98 0.45 -19.33
C ILE A 19 12.42 -0.24 -20.57
N ALA A 20 13.20 -1.12 -21.21
CA ALA A 20 12.77 -1.88 -22.37
C ALA A 20 11.57 -2.79 -22.05
N ASN A 21 11.58 -3.43 -20.88
CA ASN A 21 10.48 -4.27 -20.43
C ASN A 21 9.19 -3.46 -20.19
N LEU A 22 9.27 -2.31 -19.53
CA LEU A 22 8.10 -1.45 -19.31
C LEU A 22 7.56 -0.88 -20.64
N SER A 23 8.45 -0.53 -21.56
CA SER A 23 8.10 0.07 -22.86
C SER A 23 7.45 -0.92 -23.82
N ARG A 24 7.77 -2.22 -23.72
CA ARG A 24 7.22 -3.28 -24.58
C ARG A 24 5.69 -3.28 -24.60
N ASP A 25 5.06 -3.06 -23.46
CA ASP A 25 3.61 -3.10 -23.28
C ASP A 25 2.99 -1.69 -23.08
N ALA A 26 3.63 -0.64 -23.60
CA ALA A 26 3.23 0.76 -23.38
C ALA A 26 1.77 1.06 -23.71
N ALA A 27 1.21 0.45 -24.77
CA ALA A 27 -0.21 0.63 -25.12
C ALA A 27 -1.15 0.08 -24.04
N ARG A 28 -0.82 -1.11 -23.50
CA ARG A 28 -1.58 -1.72 -22.40
C ARG A 28 -1.42 -0.89 -21.13
N HIS A 29 -0.20 -0.48 -20.78
CA HIS A 29 0.06 0.40 -19.64
C HIS A 29 -0.76 1.69 -19.72
N ARG A 30 -0.80 2.35 -20.88
CA ARG A 30 -1.61 3.56 -21.09
C ARG A 30 -3.10 3.33 -20.83
N SER A 31 -3.65 2.20 -21.29
CA SER A 31 -5.07 1.86 -21.05
C SER A 31 -5.39 1.66 -19.56
N LEU A 32 -4.38 1.30 -18.76
CA LEU A 32 -4.44 1.16 -17.30
C LEU A 32 -4.10 2.45 -16.56
N GLY A 33 -3.77 3.54 -17.27
CA GLY A 33 -3.35 4.80 -16.66
C GLY A 33 -1.89 4.83 -16.22
N ILE A 34 -1.04 3.93 -16.70
CA ILE A 34 0.39 3.87 -16.38
C ILE A 34 1.18 4.51 -17.52
N PHE A 35 2.04 5.47 -17.19
CA PHE A 35 2.83 6.24 -18.16
C PHE A 35 4.30 6.30 -17.75
N LEU A 36 5.21 5.98 -18.67
CA LEU A 36 6.62 6.33 -18.53
C LEU A 36 6.75 7.83 -18.85
N LEU A 37 6.99 8.66 -17.84
CA LEU A 37 7.06 10.13 -17.98
C LEU A 37 8.48 10.59 -18.31
N ALA A 38 9.49 10.00 -17.65
CA ALA A 38 10.90 10.26 -17.91
C ALA A 38 11.73 9.00 -17.63
N ALA A 39 12.83 8.84 -18.36
CA ALA A 39 13.79 7.75 -18.19
C ALA A 39 15.19 8.27 -18.51
N GLU A 40 15.94 8.65 -17.47
CA GLU A 40 17.31 9.10 -17.57
C GLU A 40 18.14 8.35 -16.53
N TYR A 41 19.08 7.49 -16.97
CA TYR A 41 19.88 6.71 -16.03
C TYR A 41 20.55 7.63 -14.98
N PRO A 42 20.44 7.32 -13.67
CA PRO A 42 19.93 6.08 -13.08
C PRO A 42 18.44 6.11 -12.66
N THR A 43 17.68 7.14 -13.02
CA THR A 43 16.32 7.35 -12.54
C THR A 43 15.25 7.06 -13.58
N VAL A 44 14.05 6.74 -13.10
CA VAL A 44 12.86 6.61 -13.93
C VAL A 44 11.66 7.21 -13.20
N LEU A 45 10.83 7.94 -13.95
CA LEU A 45 9.61 8.54 -13.45
C LEU A 45 8.40 7.87 -14.13
N VAL A 46 7.57 7.20 -13.33
CA VAL A 46 6.36 6.54 -13.81
C VAL A 46 5.13 7.25 -13.26
N GLY A 47 4.31 7.83 -14.13
CA GLY A 47 3.06 8.48 -13.79
C GLY A 47 1.90 7.50 -13.70
N PHE A 48 1.04 7.72 -12.72
CA PHE A 48 -0.18 6.94 -12.48
C PHE A 48 -1.40 7.84 -12.57
N ALA A 49 -2.17 7.69 -13.63
CA ALA A 49 -3.47 8.28 -13.83
C ALA A 49 -4.58 7.27 -13.57
N SER A 50 -5.78 7.75 -13.26
CA SER A 50 -6.96 6.88 -13.15
C SER A 50 -7.92 7.13 -14.31
N PRO A 51 -8.01 6.20 -15.29
CA PRO A 51 -8.97 6.28 -16.41
C PRO A 51 -10.43 6.19 -15.96
N LYS A 52 -10.67 5.74 -14.73
CA LYS A 52 -11.98 5.64 -14.08
C LYS A 52 -12.52 7.02 -13.67
N LEU A 53 -11.65 8.03 -13.55
CA LEU A 53 -12.04 9.41 -13.27
C LEU A 53 -12.47 10.10 -14.57
N LYS A 54 -13.42 11.04 -14.47
CA LYS A 54 -13.93 11.85 -15.58
C LYS A 54 -13.91 13.33 -15.17
N PRO A 55 -13.00 14.17 -15.74
CA PRO A 55 -11.94 13.81 -16.68
C PRO A 55 -10.88 12.89 -16.04
N ALA A 56 -10.15 12.13 -16.86
CA ALA A 56 -9.03 11.33 -16.39
C ALA A 56 -7.92 12.26 -15.88
N ALA A 57 -7.31 11.92 -14.75
CA ALA A 57 -6.29 12.74 -14.11
C ALA A 57 -5.14 11.87 -13.57
N PHE A 58 -3.94 12.45 -13.57
CA PHE A 58 -2.82 11.91 -12.80
C PHE A 58 -3.13 12.02 -11.31
N ILE A 59 -2.84 10.96 -10.58
CA ILE A 59 -3.03 10.86 -9.13
C ILE A 59 -1.70 11.15 -8.43
N PHE A 60 -0.61 10.55 -8.90
CA PHE A 60 0.76 10.77 -8.45
C PHE A 60 1.74 10.21 -9.49
N ALA A 61 3.04 10.38 -9.27
CA ALA A 61 4.09 9.62 -9.94
C ALA A 61 4.97 8.87 -8.94
N MET A 62 5.67 7.85 -9.44
CA MET A 62 6.68 7.08 -8.72
C MET A 62 8.04 7.39 -9.34
N HIS A 63 8.93 7.95 -8.55
CA HIS A 63 10.33 8.13 -8.89
C HIS A 63 11.14 6.95 -8.36
N VAL A 64 11.85 6.26 -9.24
CA VAL A 64 12.69 5.11 -8.89
C VAL A 64 14.14 5.41 -9.24
N ASP A 65 15.05 5.19 -8.29
CA ASP A 65 16.49 5.40 -8.45
C ASP A 65 17.24 4.06 -8.40
N TYR A 66 17.96 3.75 -9.49
CA TYR A 66 18.72 2.53 -9.71
C TYR A 66 20.24 2.68 -9.50
N SER A 67 20.74 3.77 -8.90
CA SER A 67 22.17 4.10 -8.82
C SER A 67 23.06 2.94 -8.35
N ASP A 68 22.59 2.15 -7.38
CA ASP A 68 23.33 1.04 -6.77
C ASP A 68 22.55 -0.30 -6.83
N TYR A 69 21.72 -0.51 -7.84
CA TYR A 69 20.74 -1.61 -7.88
C TYR A 69 21.29 -3.04 -7.63
N ASP A 70 22.58 -3.25 -7.89
CA ASP A 70 23.26 -4.53 -7.65
C ASP A 70 23.60 -4.77 -6.16
N LEU A 71 23.89 -3.68 -5.44
CA LEU A 71 24.32 -3.68 -4.04
C LEU A 71 23.17 -3.35 -3.09
N GLN A 72 22.24 -2.51 -3.53
CA GLN A 72 21.09 -2.05 -2.77
C GLN A 72 19.84 -2.19 -3.62
N ALA A 73 18.68 -2.36 -2.96
CA ALA A 73 17.41 -2.23 -3.63
C ALA A 73 17.27 -0.81 -4.24
N PRO A 74 16.44 -0.65 -5.29
CA PRO A 74 16.15 0.67 -5.82
C PRO A 74 15.38 1.50 -4.79
N SER A 75 15.69 2.79 -4.72
CA SER A 75 14.91 3.73 -3.91
C SER A 75 13.61 4.05 -4.64
N VAL A 76 12.50 4.10 -3.92
CA VAL A 76 11.17 4.40 -4.48
C VAL A 76 10.53 5.53 -3.69
N ARG A 77 10.17 6.61 -4.39
CA ARG A 77 9.47 7.76 -3.81
C ARG A 77 8.21 8.08 -4.58
N PHE A 78 7.17 8.47 -3.86
CA PHE A 78 5.96 9.03 -4.45
C PHE A 78 6.14 10.53 -4.57
N VAL A 79 5.91 11.05 -5.77
CA VAL A 79 6.21 12.43 -6.12
C VAL A 79 5.03 13.04 -6.88
N ASP A 80 4.96 14.36 -6.86
CA ASP A 80 4.08 15.09 -7.75
C ASP A 80 4.47 14.84 -9.22
N PRO A 81 3.51 14.48 -10.10
CA PRO A 81 3.81 14.03 -11.46
C PRO A 81 4.29 15.16 -12.39
N PHE A 82 4.14 16.42 -11.99
CA PHE A 82 4.52 17.58 -12.81
C PHE A 82 5.82 18.23 -12.33
N THR A 83 6.06 18.20 -11.03
CA THR A 83 7.22 18.86 -10.41
C THR A 83 8.29 17.88 -9.93
N SER A 84 7.96 16.59 -9.83
CA SER A 84 8.80 15.53 -9.26
C SER A 84 9.21 15.77 -7.80
N VAL A 85 8.53 16.67 -7.09
CA VAL A 85 8.74 16.91 -5.66
C VAL A 85 8.14 15.75 -4.86
N PRO A 86 8.87 15.12 -3.93
CA PRO A 86 8.34 14.06 -3.07
C PRO A 86 7.16 14.54 -2.22
N TYR A 87 6.12 13.70 -2.17
CA TYR A 87 4.99 13.93 -1.27
C TYR A 87 5.38 13.63 0.18
N LYS A 88 4.82 14.43 1.09
CA LYS A 88 4.70 14.08 2.50
C LYS A 88 3.60 13.04 2.69
N ALA A 89 3.61 12.33 3.82
CA ALA A 89 2.62 11.31 4.14
C ALA A 89 1.19 11.87 4.13
N SER A 90 1.00 13.09 4.61
CA SER A 90 -0.29 13.80 4.59
C SER A 90 -0.77 14.23 3.19
N GLU A 91 0.13 14.25 2.20
CA GLU A 91 -0.16 14.70 0.84
C GLU A 91 -0.44 13.54 -0.12
N VAL A 92 -0.06 12.30 0.23
CA VAL A 92 -0.28 11.16 -0.66
C VAL A 92 -1.78 10.86 -0.78
N PRO A 93 -2.34 10.84 -2.01
CA PRO A 93 -3.78 10.72 -2.24
C PRO A 93 -4.34 9.29 -2.05
N THR A 94 -3.57 8.37 -1.48
CA THR A 94 -3.94 6.95 -1.31
C THR A 94 -3.16 6.30 -0.17
N LYS A 95 -3.78 5.31 0.50
CA LYS A 95 -3.16 4.55 1.60
C LYS A 95 -2.65 3.17 1.19
N MET A 96 -2.89 2.75 -0.06
CA MET A 96 -2.45 1.47 -0.62
C MET A 96 -2.70 0.26 0.29
N MET A 97 -3.96 0.05 0.66
CA MET A 97 -4.34 -1.01 1.61
C MET A 97 -4.22 -2.40 0.97
N ARG A 98 -3.49 -3.31 1.62
CA ARG A 98 -3.45 -4.74 1.27
C ARG A 98 -4.16 -5.59 2.31
N ALA A 99 -4.81 -6.67 1.87
CA ALA A 99 -5.30 -7.72 2.77
C ALA A 99 -4.12 -8.49 3.38
N VAL A 100 -4.23 -8.85 4.65
CA VAL A 100 -3.22 -9.60 5.41
C VAL A 100 -3.85 -10.80 6.10
N GLY A 101 -3.33 -11.98 5.77
CA GLY A 101 -3.79 -13.25 6.32
C GLY A 101 -5.09 -13.78 5.69
N PRO A 102 -5.49 -15.02 6.04
CA PRO A 102 -6.77 -15.56 5.64
C PRO A 102 -7.91 -14.82 6.36
N PRO A 103 -9.12 -14.79 5.76
CA PRO A 103 -10.30 -14.31 6.48
C PRO A 103 -10.46 -15.08 7.79
N ARG A 104 -10.72 -14.38 8.90
CA ARG A 104 -10.94 -14.99 10.22
C ARG A 104 -12.37 -14.72 10.70
N PRO A 105 -13.01 -15.63 11.44
CA PRO A 105 -14.33 -15.36 12.03
C PRO A 105 -14.26 -14.11 12.91
N ALA A 106 -15.20 -13.20 12.73
CA ALA A 106 -15.43 -12.09 13.64
C ALA A 106 -15.73 -12.67 15.02
N ALA A 107 -15.02 -12.20 16.06
CA ALA A 107 -15.44 -12.47 17.42
C ALA A 107 -16.86 -11.92 17.58
N VAL A 108 -17.83 -12.79 17.82
CA VAL A 108 -19.17 -12.34 18.20
C VAL A 108 -18.98 -11.64 19.55
N PRO A 109 -19.29 -10.34 19.68
CA PRO A 109 -19.26 -9.71 20.98
C PRO A 109 -20.26 -10.46 21.85
N PHE A 110 -19.78 -11.18 22.87
CA PHE A 110 -20.66 -11.74 23.88
C PHE A 110 -21.43 -10.58 24.50
N PRO A 111 -22.78 -10.58 24.48
CA PRO A 111 -23.55 -9.56 25.16
C PRO A 111 -23.15 -9.57 26.63
N SER A 112 -22.60 -8.47 27.13
CA SER A 112 -22.20 -8.34 28.55
C SER A 112 -23.40 -8.49 29.51
N GLU A 113 -24.63 -8.50 28.99
CA GLU A 113 -25.88 -8.67 29.75
C GLU A 113 -26.12 -10.08 30.30
N LEU A 114 -25.39 -11.12 29.83
CA LEU A 114 -25.51 -12.48 30.38
C LEU A 114 -24.52 -12.79 31.51
N ALA A 115 -23.57 -11.90 31.81
CA ALA A 115 -22.60 -12.08 32.89
C ALA A 115 -23.20 -11.90 34.31
N GLY A 116 -24.47 -11.50 34.40
CA GLY A 116 -25.17 -11.24 35.67
C GLY A 116 -26.14 -12.34 36.13
N GLN A 117 -26.34 -13.42 35.36
CA GLN A 117 -27.19 -14.53 35.82
C GLN A 117 -26.39 -15.46 36.73
N ALA A 118 -26.76 -15.43 38.02
CA ALA A 118 -26.24 -16.30 39.06
C ALA A 118 -26.18 -17.77 38.58
N PRO A 119 -25.18 -18.57 39.00
CA PRO A 119 -25.10 -19.96 38.62
C PRO A 119 -26.40 -20.67 39.03
N PHE A 120 -27.00 -21.40 38.08
CA PHE A 120 -28.05 -22.36 38.41
C PHE A 120 -27.56 -23.27 39.55
N PRO A 121 -28.42 -23.63 40.53
CA PRO A 121 -28.00 -24.52 41.61
C PRO A 121 -27.51 -25.83 40.99
N SER A 122 -26.22 -26.12 41.22
CA SER A 122 -25.57 -27.36 40.82
C SER A 122 -26.30 -28.54 41.44
N ASN A 123 -26.70 -29.49 40.59
CA ASN A 123 -27.34 -30.73 41.00
C ASN A 123 -26.37 -31.52 41.92
N PRO A 124 -26.75 -31.97 43.12
CA PRO A 124 -25.85 -32.70 44.00
C PRO A 124 -25.58 -34.08 43.40
N GLY A 125 -24.37 -34.29 42.87
CA GLY A 125 -23.93 -35.60 42.37
C GLY A 125 -23.12 -35.59 41.07
N GLN A 126 -22.90 -34.45 40.43
CA GLN A 126 -22.09 -34.38 39.21
C GLN A 126 -20.61 -34.10 39.56
N PRO A 127 -19.67 -35.05 39.34
CA PRO A 127 -18.25 -34.75 39.47
C PRO A 127 -17.83 -33.70 38.43
N PRO A 128 -16.80 -32.87 38.71
CA PRO A 128 -16.32 -31.85 37.78
C PRO A 128 -15.75 -32.52 36.53
N GLY A 129 -16.55 -32.58 35.47
CA GLY A 129 -16.13 -33.05 34.16
C GLY A 129 -15.26 -32.00 33.51
N SER A 130 -13.97 -32.27 33.38
CA SER A 130 -13.10 -31.58 32.44
C SER A 130 -13.75 -31.57 31.04
N PRO A 131 -13.76 -30.44 30.31
CA PRO A 131 -14.19 -30.47 28.93
C PRO A 131 -13.25 -31.38 28.13
N PRO A 132 -13.77 -32.20 27.20
CA PRO A 132 -12.92 -33.06 26.38
C PRO A 132 -11.97 -32.21 25.52
N PRO A 133 -10.67 -32.54 25.45
CA PRO A 133 -9.81 -31.97 24.44
C PRO A 133 -10.27 -32.50 23.07
N ASP A 134 -10.17 -31.66 22.05
CA ASP A 134 -10.33 -32.05 20.64
C ASP A 134 -11.77 -32.25 20.14
N THR A 135 -12.65 -31.27 20.38
CA THR A 135 -13.69 -30.98 19.39
C THR A 135 -13.17 -29.95 18.39
N PRO A 136 -13.04 -30.29 17.08
CA PRO A 136 -12.83 -29.27 16.08
C PRO A 136 -14.03 -28.31 16.15
N HIS A 137 -13.79 -27.07 16.55
CA HIS A 137 -14.79 -26.02 16.48
C HIS A 137 -15.18 -25.83 15.01
N ALA A 138 -16.28 -26.44 14.61
CA ALA A 138 -16.98 -26.02 13.41
C ALA A 138 -17.29 -24.52 13.61
N PRO A 139 -16.93 -23.64 12.66
CA PRO A 139 -17.26 -22.23 12.79
C PRO A 139 -18.78 -22.10 12.94
N PRO A 140 -19.27 -21.29 13.89
CA PRO A 140 -20.70 -21.13 14.09
C PRO A 140 -21.34 -20.68 12.77
N MET A 141 -22.39 -21.38 12.36
CA MET A 141 -23.20 -21.04 11.19
C MET A 141 -23.66 -19.59 11.33
N GLY A 142 -23.13 -18.69 10.50
CA GLY A 142 -23.43 -17.25 10.54
C GLY A 142 -22.28 -16.32 10.98
N ALA A 143 -21.06 -16.83 11.19
CA ALA A 143 -19.91 -15.97 11.48
C ALA A 143 -19.53 -15.09 10.27
N PHE A 144 -19.49 -13.76 10.47
CA PHE A 144 -18.90 -12.84 9.51
C PHE A 144 -17.39 -13.07 9.44
N MET A 145 -16.81 -13.15 8.24
CA MET A 145 -15.37 -13.30 8.08
C MET A 145 -14.73 -11.91 7.95
N ILE A 146 -13.77 -11.59 8.79
CA ILE A 146 -12.99 -10.35 8.77
C ILE A 146 -11.67 -10.60 8.06
N VAL A 147 -11.31 -9.72 7.13
CA VAL A 147 -9.98 -9.66 6.51
C VAL A 147 -9.23 -8.47 7.11
N GLU A 148 -8.07 -8.74 7.69
CA GLU A 148 -7.20 -7.68 8.20
C GLU A 148 -6.60 -6.91 7.01
N HIS A 149 -6.51 -5.59 7.12
CA HIS A 149 -5.91 -4.74 6.08
C HIS A 149 -4.75 -3.95 6.67
N GLN A 150 -3.63 -3.89 5.93
CA GLN A 150 -2.46 -3.09 6.30
C GLN A 150 -2.08 -2.14 5.16
N PRO A 151 -1.72 -0.88 5.45
CA PRO A 151 -1.25 0.03 4.42
C PRO A 151 0.14 -0.40 3.92
N LEU A 152 0.36 -0.34 2.61
CA LEU A 152 1.68 -0.55 2.02
C LEU A 152 2.59 0.66 2.17
N LEU A 153 2.01 1.86 2.28
CA LEU A 153 2.76 3.06 2.61
C LEU A 153 2.90 3.19 4.12
N GLN A 154 4.13 3.45 4.57
CA GLN A 154 4.48 3.65 5.97
C GLN A 154 5.23 4.97 6.11
N ASP A 155 5.10 5.61 7.26
CA ASP A 155 5.74 6.89 7.59
C ASP A 155 5.98 6.98 9.10
N TYR A 156 6.81 7.95 9.51
CA TYR A 156 7.06 8.26 10.92
C TYR A 156 6.18 9.41 11.44
N GLY A 157 5.47 10.09 10.54
CA GLY A 157 4.71 11.28 10.82
C GLY A 157 4.13 11.91 9.56
N PRO A 158 3.12 12.79 9.70
CA PRO A 158 2.39 13.37 8.57
C PRO A 158 3.23 14.26 7.66
N ASP A 159 4.33 14.80 8.17
CA ASP A 159 5.27 15.66 7.44
C ASP A 159 6.47 14.90 6.85
N ASP A 160 6.61 13.62 7.17
CA ASP A 160 7.69 12.79 6.66
C ASP A 160 7.37 12.25 5.26
N ILE A 161 8.43 11.90 4.52
CA ILE A 161 8.28 11.23 3.23
C ILE A 161 7.91 9.77 3.51
N PRO A 162 6.74 9.29 3.05
CA PRO A 162 6.36 7.91 3.25
C PRO A 162 7.17 6.99 2.35
N PHE A 163 7.35 5.75 2.78
CA PHE A 163 8.03 4.73 1.99
C PHE A 163 7.12 3.53 1.71
N LEU A 164 7.45 2.84 0.62
CA LEU A 164 6.74 1.63 0.22
C LEU A 164 7.29 0.41 0.98
N CYS A 165 6.51 -0.12 1.91
CA CYS A 165 6.86 -1.26 2.75
C CYS A 165 6.76 -2.59 1.97
N LEU A 166 7.73 -2.81 1.08
CA LEU A 166 7.85 -3.99 0.22
C LEU A 166 9.31 -4.43 0.06
N PRO A 167 9.59 -5.74 0.11
CA PRO A 167 10.90 -6.26 -0.29
C PRO A 167 11.26 -5.85 -1.72
N GLY A 168 12.50 -5.39 -1.89
CA GLY A 168 12.99 -4.79 -3.13
C GLY A 168 12.76 -3.29 -3.27
N VAL A 169 12.40 -2.61 -2.18
CA VAL A 169 12.48 -1.15 -2.04
C VAL A 169 13.58 -0.83 -1.04
N ARG A 170 14.46 0.14 -1.34
CA ARG A 170 15.59 0.48 -0.47
C ARG A 170 15.14 0.88 0.94
N GLU A 171 14.18 1.78 1.00
CA GLU A 171 13.64 2.31 2.25
C GLU A 171 13.02 1.21 3.12
N TYR A 172 12.50 0.14 2.52
CA TYR A 172 12.06 -1.04 3.26
C TYR A 172 13.24 -1.75 3.94
N HIS A 173 14.33 -2.00 3.22
CA HIS A 173 15.50 -2.70 3.77
C HIS A 173 16.29 -1.86 4.78
N ASP A 174 16.25 -0.53 4.67
CA ASP A 174 16.90 0.39 5.61
C ASP A 174 16.08 0.63 6.89
N HIS A 175 14.81 0.21 6.91
CA HIS A 175 13.90 0.42 8.04
C HIS A 175 14.21 -0.54 9.20
N PRO A 176 14.29 -0.08 10.48
CA PRO A 176 14.61 -0.93 11.63
C PRO A 176 13.68 -2.13 11.83
N GLY A 177 12.41 -2.01 11.44
CA GLY A 177 11.43 -3.11 11.47
C GLY A 177 11.71 -4.25 10.47
N HIS A 178 12.69 -4.09 9.58
CA HIS A 178 13.07 -5.05 8.54
C HIS A 178 14.56 -5.40 8.57
N SER A 179 15.26 -5.11 9.67
CA SER A 179 16.69 -5.40 9.82
C SER A 179 17.05 -6.89 9.70
N GLY A 180 16.08 -7.79 9.82
CA GLY A 180 16.23 -9.23 9.62
C GLY A 180 15.99 -9.72 8.19
N ASP A 181 15.70 -8.83 7.24
CA ASP A 181 15.33 -9.19 5.87
C ASP A 181 16.23 -8.49 4.82
N PRO A 182 17.46 -8.98 4.61
CA PRO A 182 18.46 -8.31 3.77
C PRO A 182 18.16 -8.42 2.26
N TRP A 183 18.55 -7.39 1.50
CA TRP A 183 18.30 -7.26 0.05
C TRP A 183 18.83 -8.44 -0.77
N GLU A 184 19.94 -9.05 -0.35
CA GLU A 184 20.59 -10.16 -1.04
C GLU A 184 19.68 -11.38 -1.22
N LEU A 185 18.72 -11.58 -0.31
CA LEU A 185 17.74 -12.67 -0.40
C LEU A 185 16.71 -12.44 -1.53
N HIS A 186 16.51 -11.18 -1.93
CA HIS A 186 15.41 -10.77 -2.80
C HIS A 186 15.87 -10.43 -4.21
N ARG A 187 17.11 -9.98 -4.40
CA ARG A 187 17.62 -9.42 -5.66
C ARG A 187 17.58 -10.36 -6.87
N THR A 188 17.45 -11.67 -6.65
CA THR A 188 17.33 -12.69 -7.72
C THR A 188 15.88 -13.08 -8.02
N THR A 189 14.92 -12.64 -7.21
CA THR A 189 13.49 -13.03 -7.31
C THR A 189 12.66 -12.07 -8.16
N GLY A 190 13.26 -11.00 -8.67
CA GLY A 190 12.58 -9.90 -9.36
C GLY A 190 11.93 -8.87 -8.41
N ALA A 191 12.15 -9.00 -7.10
CA ALA A 191 11.95 -7.89 -6.16
C ALA A 191 12.75 -6.67 -6.64
N GLY A 192 12.16 -5.47 -6.58
CA GLY A 192 12.77 -4.23 -7.09
C GLY A 192 12.74 -4.03 -8.61
N SER A 193 12.28 -5.01 -9.40
CA SER A 193 12.06 -4.79 -10.84
C SER A 193 11.00 -3.72 -11.08
N LEU A 194 11.18 -2.91 -12.12
CA LEU A 194 10.27 -1.81 -12.44
C LEU A 194 8.87 -2.35 -12.73
N ALA A 195 8.78 -3.47 -13.45
CA ALA A 195 7.52 -4.14 -13.75
C ALA A 195 6.77 -4.56 -12.48
N ARG A 196 7.46 -5.13 -11.48
CA ARG A 196 6.85 -5.51 -10.20
C ARG A 196 6.40 -4.29 -9.41
N LEU A 197 7.25 -3.26 -9.30
CA LEU A 197 6.93 -2.03 -8.58
C LEU A 197 5.70 -1.35 -9.19
N VAL A 198 5.68 -1.17 -10.52
CA VAL A 198 4.54 -0.61 -11.26
C VAL A 198 3.27 -1.43 -11.06
N HIS A 199 3.37 -2.77 -11.12
CA HIS A 199 2.22 -3.64 -10.89
C HIS A 199 1.62 -3.45 -9.49
N VAL A 200 2.46 -3.48 -8.45
CA VAL A 200 2.01 -3.34 -7.06
C VAL A 200 1.40 -1.97 -6.83
N VAL A 201 2.07 -0.91 -7.28
CA VAL A 201 1.54 0.46 -7.15
C VAL A 201 0.21 0.59 -7.88
N HIS A 202 0.10 0.18 -9.14
CA HIS A 202 -1.19 0.22 -9.85
C HIS A 202 -2.29 -0.54 -9.10
N LYS A 203 -2.01 -1.77 -8.66
CA LYS A 203 -2.98 -2.66 -8.01
C LYS A 203 -3.54 -2.11 -6.70
N TYR A 204 -2.71 -1.49 -5.87
CA TYR A 204 -3.14 -1.03 -4.54
C TYR A 204 -3.43 0.47 -4.47
N ALA A 205 -2.88 1.26 -5.38
CA ALA A 205 -3.00 2.72 -5.35
C ALA A 205 -4.06 3.25 -6.33
N VAL A 206 -4.15 2.66 -7.53
CA VAL A 206 -4.96 3.18 -8.64
C VAL A 206 -6.21 2.34 -8.87
N GLU A 207 -6.06 1.02 -8.92
CA GLU A 207 -7.16 0.10 -9.20
C GLU A 207 -8.33 0.23 -8.22
N PRO A 208 -8.13 0.44 -6.89
CA PRO A 208 -9.23 0.63 -5.94
C PRO A 208 -9.99 1.96 -6.10
N LEU A 209 -9.48 2.90 -6.90
CA LEU A 209 -10.15 4.18 -7.11
C LEU A 209 -11.46 3.95 -7.89
N GLY A 210 -12.59 4.17 -7.22
CA GLY A 210 -13.93 3.95 -7.76
C GLY A 210 -14.59 5.19 -8.39
N GLY A 211 -13.99 6.38 -8.25
CA GLY A 211 -14.54 7.66 -8.71
C GLY A 211 -14.22 8.81 -7.77
N TRP A 212 -14.65 10.03 -8.13
CA TRP A 212 -14.69 11.18 -7.23
C TRP A 212 -16.09 11.28 -6.61
N SER A 213 -16.17 11.44 -5.29
CA SER A 213 -17.36 12.01 -4.65
C SER A 213 -17.06 13.47 -4.32
N VAL A 214 -17.63 14.41 -5.08
CA VAL A 214 -17.57 15.83 -4.74
C VAL A 214 -18.82 16.17 -3.94
N GLN A 215 -18.66 16.38 -2.63
CA GLN A 215 -19.73 16.88 -1.77
C GLN A 215 -19.73 18.43 -1.85
N LEU A 216 -20.54 19.00 -2.73
CA LEU A 216 -20.75 20.45 -2.77
C LEU A 216 -21.82 20.82 -1.75
N THR A 217 -21.45 21.60 -0.73
CA THR A 217 -22.40 22.19 0.22
C THR A 217 -22.56 23.68 -0.12
N PRO A 218 -23.52 24.08 -0.98
CA PRO A 218 -23.76 25.50 -1.23
C PRO A 218 -24.24 26.18 0.05
N GLN A 219 -23.49 27.17 0.53
CA GLN A 219 -23.93 28.09 1.57
C GLN A 219 -24.48 29.34 0.88
N ILE A 220 -25.81 29.49 0.86
CA ILE A 220 -26.49 30.69 0.34
C ILE A 220 -26.90 31.54 1.54
N SER A 221 -26.29 32.72 1.69
CA SER A 221 -26.73 33.75 2.63
C SER A 221 -27.28 34.95 1.86
N LEU A 222 -28.45 35.44 2.27
CA LEU A 222 -29.03 36.69 1.79
C LEU A 222 -28.62 37.80 2.75
N GLY A 223 -27.73 38.68 2.31
CA GLY A 223 -27.46 39.95 2.99
C GLY A 223 -28.56 40.94 2.64
N TYR A 224 -29.39 41.32 3.61
CA TYR A 224 -30.28 42.47 3.46
C TYR A 224 -29.48 43.73 3.77
N GLY A 225 -29.41 44.66 2.81
CA GLY A 225 -28.84 45.99 3.02
C GLY A 225 -29.76 46.85 3.89
N GLU A 226 -29.23 47.95 4.42
CA GLU A 226 -30.04 48.90 5.19
C GLU A 226 -31.24 49.39 4.36
N PRO A 227 -32.44 49.50 4.98
CA PRO A 227 -33.63 49.95 4.29
C PRO A 227 -33.44 51.37 3.74
N PRO A 228 -33.96 51.68 2.54
CA PRO A 228 -33.85 53.02 1.97
C PRO A 228 -34.56 54.05 2.84
N LEU A 229 -33.91 55.22 3.02
CA LEU A 229 -34.41 56.37 3.77
C LEU A 229 -35.64 57.02 3.13
#